data_AF-G4T1F5-F1
#
_entry.id   AF-G4T1F5-F1
#
_cell.length_a   1.000
_cell.length_b   1.000
_cell.length_c   1.000
_cell.angle_alpha   90.00
_cell.angle_beta   90.00
_cell.angle_gamma   90.00
#
_symmetry.space_group_name_H-M   'P 1'
#
loop_
_entity.id
_entity.type
_entity.pdbx_description
1 polymer ?
#
loop_
_entity_poly.entity_id
_entity_poly.type
_entity_poly.pdbx_seq_one_letter_code
_entity_poly.pdbx_strand_id
1 'polypeptide(L)'
;MASFKETVESKGSNRDVIILIGDQARQVVESTWACNSPKLVFNENIDPSDINWPVENKTVILRLCGNTIKNEQPLKLVQNLLEAGALYVLVVYQNLEMMRFEPEMEDFKVE
;
A
#
# COMPACT_ATOMS: atom_id res chain seq x y z
N MET A 1 20.33 -14.74 -6.62
CA MET A 1 20.00 -13.31 -6.76
C MET A 1 19.46 -12.84 -5.43
N ALA A 2 20.11 -11.88 -4.78
CA ALA A 2 19.69 -11.37 -3.48
C ALA A 2 18.56 -10.34 -3.66
N SER A 3 17.38 -10.64 -3.12
CA SER A 3 16.27 -9.69 -3.02
C SER A 3 16.62 -8.66 -1.95
N PHE A 4 16.74 -7.40 -2.35
CA PHE A 4 17.10 -6.29 -1.48
C PHE A 4 15.81 -5.69 -0.89
N LYS A 5 15.50 -6.03 0.35
CA LYS A 5 14.44 -5.38 1.15
C LYS A 5 15.08 -4.25 1.97
N GLU A 6 15.02 -3.02 1.48
CA GLU A 6 15.37 -1.85 2.30
C GLU A 6 14.09 -1.32 2.96
N THR A 7 13.91 -1.65 4.24
CA THR A 7 12.82 -1.10 5.06
C THR A 7 13.29 0.21 5.67
N VAL A 8 12.85 1.34 5.14
CA VAL A 8 13.12 2.66 5.72
C VAL A 8 12.06 2.95 6.78
N GLU A 9 12.35 2.62 8.04
CA GLU A 9 11.49 2.98 9.17
C GLU A 9 11.72 4.45 9.55
N SER A 10 10.75 5.33 9.28
CA SER A 10 10.71 6.68 9.85
C SER A 10 9.62 6.80 10.92
N LYS A 11 9.90 7.57 11.97
CA LYS A 11 9.06 7.79 13.17
C LYS A 11 7.83 8.67 12.86
N GLY A 12 6.87 8.12 12.13
CA GLY A 12 5.60 8.77 11.82
C GLY A 12 4.51 8.41 12.81
N SER A 13 3.36 9.06 12.61
CA SER A 13 2.07 8.53 13.07
C SER A 13 2.05 7.03 12.78
N ASN A 14 2.16 6.20 13.83
CA ASN A 14 2.17 4.73 13.73
C ASN A 14 0.84 4.16 13.19
N ARG A 15 -0.12 5.04 12.87
CA ARG A 15 -1.46 4.70 12.39
C ARG A 15 -1.51 4.53 10.88
N ASP A 16 -0.56 5.11 10.13
CA ASP A 16 -0.63 5.16 8.68
C ASP A 16 0.63 4.52 8.05
N VAL A 17 0.43 3.68 7.03
CA VAL A 17 1.51 3.12 6.21
C VAL A 17 1.31 3.58 4.78
N ILE A 18 2.37 4.10 4.16
CA ILE A 18 2.33 4.49 2.75
C ILE A 18 3.00 3.40 1.92
N ILE A 19 2.31 2.91 0.90
CA ILE A 19 2.85 1.93 -0.05
C ILE A 19 2.90 2.59 -1.41
N LEU A 20 4.09 2.65 -2.01
CA LEU A 20 4.29 3.20 -3.34
C LEU A 20 4.66 2.06 -4.28
N ILE A 21 3.96 1.97 -5.41
CA ILE A 21 4.16 0.91 -6.41
C ILE A 21 4.29 1.53 -7.77
N GLY A 22 5.14 0.93 -8.62
CA GLY A 22 5.27 1.23 -10.05
C GLY A 22 6.66 1.68 -10.44
N ASP A 23 6.85 1.88 -11.75
CA ASP A 23 8.14 2.21 -12.37
C ASP A 23 8.72 3.53 -11.85
N GLN A 24 7.86 4.45 -11.38
CA GLN A 24 8.26 5.74 -10.81
C GLN A 24 8.22 5.79 -9.29
N ALA A 25 7.88 4.71 -8.58
CA ALA A 25 7.69 4.72 -7.13
C ALA A 25 8.91 5.25 -6.36
N ARG A 26 10.12 4.86 -6.79
CA ARG A 26 11.38 5.32 -6.18
C ARG A 26 11.60 6.82 -6.38
N GLN A 27 11.34 7.32 -7.58
CA GLN A 27 11.47 8.75 -7.90
C GLN A 27 10.48 9.60 -7.10
N VAL A 28 9.26 9.08 -6.88
CA VAL A 28 8.25 9.75 -6.04
C VAL A 28 8.71 9.83 -4.59
N VAL A 29 9.33 8.78 -4.04
CA VAL A 29 9.86 8.81 -2.66
C VAL A 29 10.95 9.86 -2.50
N GLU A 30 11.86 9.95 -3.47
CA GLU A 30 12.98 10.89 -3.46
C GLU A 30 12.53 12.35 -3.64
N SER A 31 11.40 12.58 -4.32
CA SER A 31 10.85 13.91 -4.59
C SER A 31 9.81 14.38 -3.55
N THR A 32 9.18 13.47 -2.82
CA THR A 32 8.13 13.84 -1.85
C THR A 32 8.73 14.08 -0.46
N TRP A 33 8.75 15.33 -0.01
CA TRP A 33 9.17 15.72 1.33
C TRP A 33 8.34 15.02 2.43
N ALA A 34 9.04 14.39 3.36
CA ALA A 34 8.75 14.41 4.81
C ALA A 34 7.34 14.01 5.32
N CYS A 35 6.68 13.00 4.77
CA CYS A 35 5.72 12.26 5.59
C CYS A 35 6.52 11.39 6.57
N ASN A 36 6.42 11.62 7.88
CA ASN A 36 7.13 10.78 8.84
C ASN A 36 6.60 9.33 8.84
N SER A 37 5.46 9.04 8.20
CA SER A 37 4.87 7.70 8.12
C SER A 37 5.81 6.67 7.46
N PRO A 38 5.80 5.41 7.95
CA PRO A 38 6.49 4.28 7.31
C PRO A 38 6.13 4.18 5.83
N LYS A 39 7.15 3.96 4.98
CA LYS A 39 6.96 3.81 3.53
C LYS A 39 7.51 2.48 3.06
N LEU A 40 6.72 1.80 2.23
CA LEU A 40 7.15 0.64 1.47
C LEU A 40 7.14 1.00 -0.01
N VAL A 41 8.20 0.65 -0.73
CA VAL A 41 8.42 1.08 -2.11
C VAL A 41 8.70 -0.15 -2.95
N PHE A 42 7.91 -0.36 -3.99
CA PHE A 42 8.00 -1.53 -4.85
C PHE A 42 7.88 -1.14 -6.33
N ASN A 43 8.42 -2.01 -7.18
CA ASN A 43 8.18 -1.93 -8.62
C ASN A 43 6.82 -2.54 -8.99
N GLU A 44 6.45 -2.45 -10.26
CA GLU A 44 5.21 -3.00 -10.83
C GLU A 44 5.14 -4.54 -10.85
N ASN A 45 6.26 -5.22 -10.62
CA ASN A 45 6.40 -6.68 -10.71
C ASN A 45 6.38 -7.37 -9.34
N ILE A 46 5.93 -6.66 -8.31
CA ILE A 46 5.75 -7.19 -6.97
C ILE A 46 4.73 -8.33 -6.95
N ASP A 47 5.05 -9.43 -6.26
CA ASP A 47 4.07 -10.42 -5.81
C ASP A 47 3.64 -10.06 -4.38
N PRO A 48 2.37 -9.65 -4.16
CA PRO A 48 1.88 -9.29 -2.83
C PRO A 48 1.91 -10.42 -1.81
N SER A 49 1.91 -11.67 -2.28
CA SER A 49 1.80 -12.87 -1.44
C SER A 49 3.09 -13.17 -0.67
N ASP A 50 4.25 -12.70 -1.17
CA ASP A 50 5.58 -12.93 -0.60
C ASP A 50 5.98 -11.88 0.46
N ILE A 51 5.05 -11.00 0.82
CA ILE A 51 5.32 -9.84 1.66
C ILE A 51 4.54 -9.95 2.97
N ASN A 52 5.29 -9.90 4.07
CA ASN A 52 4.71 -9.68 5.37
C ASN A 52 4.35 -8.20 5.51
N TRP A 53 3.07 -7.87 5.38
CA TRP A 53 2.57 -6.51 5.38
C TRP A 53 2.47 -5.94 6.82
N PRO A 54 3.21 -4.87 7.16
CA PRO A 54 3.16 -4.28 8.50
C PRO A 54 1.93 -3.36 8.68
N VAL A 55 0.76 -3.80 8.25
CA VAL A 55 -0.47 -3.01 8.06
C VAL A 55 -1.60 -3.32 9.03
N GLU A 56 -1.41 -4.32 9.90
CA GLU A 56 -2.39 -4.72 10.90
C GLU A 56 -2.83 -3.52 11.78
N ASN A 57 -4.14 -3.27 11.85
CA ASN A 57 -4.75 -2.14 12.56
C ASN A 57 -4.26 -0.75 12.11
N LYS A 58 -3.79 -0.63 10.86
CA LYS A 58 -3.33 0.62 10.28
C LYS A 58 -4.12 1.00 9.04
N THR A 59 -4.12 2.30 8.76
CA THR A 59 -4.58 2.86 7.50
C THR A 59 -3.49 2.73 6.46
N VAL A 60 -3.82 2.23 5.28
CA VAL A 60 -2.86 2.09 4.19
C VAL A 60 -3.15 3.12 3.11
N ILE A 61 -2.15 3.89 2.73
CA ILE A 61 -2.19 4.78 1.57
C ILE A 61 -1.41 4.12 0.44
N LEU A 62 -2.11 3.53 -0.51
CA LEU A 62 -1.54 2.90 -1.69
C LEU A 62 -1.44 3.91 -2.83
N ARG A 63 -0.22 4.33 -3.16
CA ARG A 63 0.06 5.28 -4.25
C ARG A 63 0.62 4.56 -5.47
N LEU A 64 -0.12 4.64 -6.57
CA LEU A 64 0.29 4.07 -7.85
C LEU A 64 1.09 5.12 -8.62
N CYS A 65 2.36 4.82 -8.86
CA CYS A 65 3.38 5.73 -9.34
C CYS A 65 3.86 5.30 -10.72
N GLY A 66 3.53 6.08 -11.75
CA GLY A 66 3.90 5.80 -13.13
C GLY A 66 2.88 4.95 -13.89
N ASN A 67 3.16 4.68 -15.16
CA ASN A 67 2.13 4.33 -16.18
C ASN A 67 2.01 2.84 -16.47
N THR A 68 2.87 2.01 -15.90
CA THR A 68 2.96 0.58 -16.23
C THR A 68 2.00 -0.31 -15.44
N ILE A 69 1.33 0.25 -14.42
CA ILE A 69 0.43 -0.49 -13.53
C ILE A 69 -0.89 -0.77 -14.24
N LYS A 70 -1.24 -2.06 -14.36
CA LYS A 70 -2.53 -2.49 -14.92
C LYS A 70 -3.62 -2.43 -13.85
N ASN A 71 -4.83 -1.99 -14.20
CA ASN A 71 -5.95 -1.79 -13.27
C ASN A 71 -6.31 -3.00 -12.37
N GLU A 72 -6.01 -4.23 -12.80
CA GLU A 72 -6.28 -5.45 -12.01
C GLU A 72 -5.30 -5.68 -10.86
N GLN A 73 -4.04 -5.23 -10.98
CA GLN A 73 -3.01 -5.44 -9.94
C GLN A 73 -3.31 -4.66 -8.65
N PRO A 74 -3.72 -3.37 -8.70
CA PRO A 74 -4.09 -2.61 -7.50
C PRO A 74 -5.22 -3.23 -6.70
N LEU A 75 -6.25 -3.78 -7.36
CA LEU A 75 -7.39 -4.38 -6.66
C LEU A 75 -6.99 -5.64 -5.90
N LYS A 76 -6.20 -6.52 -6.53
CA LYS A 76 -5.65 -7.71 -5.84
C LYS A 76 -4.77 -7.32 -4.65
N LEU A 77 -3.99 -6.25 -4.79
CA LEU A 77 -3.19 -5.77 -3.68
C LEU A 77 -4.04 -5.18 -2.56
N VAL A 78 -5.07 -4.39 -2.88
CA VAL A 78 -6.03 -3.87 -1.90
C VAL A 78 -6.63 -5.02 -1.09
N GLN A 79 -7.08 -6.08 -1.77
CA GLN A 79 -7.62 -7.26 -1.09
C GLN A 79 -6.61 -7.89 -0.13
N ASN A 80 -5.38 -8.16 -0.59
CA ASN A 80 -4.32 -8.72 0.26
C ASN A 80 -4.00 -7.83 1.48
N LEU A 81 -4.03 -6.50 1.33
CA LEU A 81 -3.79 -5.56 2.43
C LEU A 81 -4.92 -5.57 3.46
N LEU A 82 -6.16 -5.69 3.01
CA LEU A 82 -7.33 -5.83 3.90
C LEU A 82 -7.30 -7.17 4.63
N GLU A 83 -7.00 -8.27 3.93
CA GLU A 83 -6.82 -9.61 4.53
C GLU A 83 -5.66 -9.65 5.53
N ALA A 84 -4.62 -8.84 5.31
CA ALA A 84 -3.51 -8.65 6.27
C ALA A 84 -3.88 -7.75 7.47
N GLY A 85 -5.14 -7.34 7.60
CA GLY A 85 -5.65 -6.62 8.78
C GLY A 85 -5.58 -5.10 8.70
N ALA A 86 -5.45 -4.51 7.51
CA ALA A 86 -5.57 -3.06 7.34
C ALA A 86 -7.01 -2.59 7.66
N LEU A 87 -7.13 -1.43 8.34
CA LEU A 87 -8.44 -0.87 8.69
C LEU A 87 -9.21 -0.38 7.46
N TYR A 88 -8.49 0.26 6.53
CA TYR A 88 -8.97 0.66 5.22
C TYR A 88 -7.77 0.99 4.33
N VAL A 89 -7.96 0.85 3.01
CA VAL A 89 -6.95 1.14 2.00
C VAL A 89 -7.43 2.32 1.15
N LEU A 90 -6.63 3.38 1.13
CA LEU A 90 -6.82 4.55 0.27
C LEU A 90 -5.93 4.40 -0.96
N VAL A 91 -6.54 4.20 -2.13
CA VAL A 91 -5.82 4.11 -3.40
C VAL A 91 -5.77 5.48 -4.05
N VAL A 92 -4.55 5.95 -4.33
CA VAL A 92 -4.27 7.23 -4.99
C VAL A 92 -3.59 6.95 -6.33
N TYR A 93 -4.31 7.20 -7.42
CA TYR A 93 -3.75 7.19 -8.77
C TYR A 93 -3.14 8.56 -9.06
N GLN A 94 -1.87 8.66 -9.47
CA GLN A 94 -1.23 9.83 -10.12
C GLN A 94 -1.95 11.21 -10.04
N ASN A 95 -2.18 11.75 -8.84
CA ASN A 95 -2.87 13.03 -8.60
C ASN A 95 -4.35 13.11 -9.06
N LEU A 96 -4.96 11.96 -9.32
CA LEU A 96 -6.36 11.71 -9.62
C LEU A 96 -7.11 11.17 -8.39
N GLU A 97 -8.41 11.01 -8.57
CA GLU A 97 -9.43 10.56 -7.62
C GLU A 97 -8.94 9.51 -6.61
N MET A 98 -9.25 9.75 -5.34
CA MET A 98 -8.93 8.84 -4.24
C MET A 98 -10.09 7.86 -4.06
N MET A 99 -9.77 6.56 -4.12
CA MET A 99 -10.73 5.50 -3.81
C MET A 99 -10.46 4.92 -2.43
N ARG A 100 -11.51 4.69 -1.65
CA ARG A 100 -11.44 4.07 -0.31
C ARG A 100 -12.04 2.68 -0.35
N PHE A 101 -11.30 1.72 0.18
CA PHE A 101 -11.72 0.32 0.33
C PHE A 101 -11.67 -0.06 1.80
N GLU A 102 -12.66 -0.83 2.24
CA GLU A 102 -12.83 -1.28 3.63
C GLU A 102 -12.99 -2.80 3.65
N PRO A 103 -12.63 -3.48 4.76
CA PRO A 103 -12.93 -4.90 4.91
C PRO A 103 -14.44 -5.11 4.83
N GLU A 104 -14.87 -6.15 4.11
CA GLU A 104 -16.26 -6.58 4.18
C GLU A 104 -16.53 -7.08 5.61
N MET A 105 -17.48 -6.46 6.32
CA MET A 105 -17.97 -7.03 7.57
C MET A 105 -18.88 -8.20 7.19
N GLU A 106 -18.51 -9.43 7.53
CA GLU A 106 -19.48 -10.51 7.53
C GLU A 106 -20.59 -10.12 8.52
N ASP A 107 -21.80 -9.94 8.00
CA ASP A 107 -23.00 -9.76 8.81
C ASP A 107 -23.09 -10.96 9.77
N PHE A 108 -22.83 -10.72 11.04
CA PHE A 108 -23.00 -11.71 12.10
C PHE A 108 -24.49 -12.13 12.10
N LYS A 109 -24.80 -13.25 11.45
CA LYS A 109 -26.08 -13.93 11.67
C LYS A 109 -26.00 -14.54 13.06
N VAL A 110 -26.66 -13.87 13.99
CA VAL A 110 -26.99 -14.46 15.29
C VAL A 110 -28.05 -15.52 15.01
N GLU A 111 -27.64 -16.79 14.93
CA GLU A 111 -28.53 -17.95 15.12
C GLU A 111 -28.46 -18.44 16.56
#